data_AF-A0A7Y2T4Y5-F1
#
_entry.id   AF-A0A7Y2T4Y5-F1
#
_cell.length_a   1.000
_cell.length_b   1.000
_cell.length_c   1.000
_cell.angle_alpha   90.00
_cell.angle_beta   90.00
_cell.angle_gamma   90.00
#
_symmetry.space_group_name_H-M   'P 1'
#
loop_
_entity.id
_entity.type
_entity.pdbx_description
1 polymer ?
#
loop_
_entity_poly.entity_id
_entity_poly.type
_entity_poly.pdbx_seq_one_letter_code
_entity_poly.pdbx_strand_id
1 'polypeptide(L)'
;MSKDKHGMPTYKSHSDRTRYVRTTSYSHMENEVGAPGRMNAAGGILKYGSVRSAAADWSVYPLGTKFRVKGQPHIYVVDDYGSALAGTNTIDIFKPSLRLMRKWGTRKTEITVIQWGSYERSARMLKGRTRYHHCNKMYVGCKRKLNSRVASKDIKKNGAL
;
A
#
# COMPACT_ATOMS: atom_id res chain seq x y z
N MET A 1 6.52 5.05 -19.92
CA MET A 1 6.23 5.07 -18.47
C MET A 1 7.47 4.64 -17.71
N SER A 2 7.86 5.35 -16.64
CA SER A 2 8.91 4.86 -15.73
C SER A 2 8.47 3.58 -15.04
N LYS A 3 9.44 2.72 -14.70
CA LYS A 3 9.22 1.45 -14.01
C LYS A 3 9.95 1.46 -12.67
N ASP A 4 9.43 0.73 -11.70
CA ASP A 4 10.13 0.46 -10.43
C ASP A 4 11.20 -0.65 -10.60
N LYS A 5 11.89 -0.99 -9.51
CA LYS A 5 12.92 -2.05 -9.48
C LYS A 5 12.39 -3.46 -9.80
N HIS A 6 11.07 -3.66 -9.82
CA HIS A 6 10.41 -4.92 -10.18
C HIS A 6 9.78 -4.87 -11.59
N GLY A 7 10.06 -3.81 -12.36
CA GLY A 7 9.56 -3.62 -13.70
C GLY A 7 8.08 -3.19 -13.77
N MET A 8 7.47 -2.79 -12.66
CA MET A 8 6.08 -2.33 -12.62
C MET A 8 5.96 -0.87 -13.04
N PRO A 9 4.95 -0.51 -13.85
CA PRO A 9 4.75 0.87 -14.25
C PRO A 9 4.47 1.75 -13.03
N THR A 10 5.04 2.96 -13.03
CA THR A 10 4.71 4.00 -12.05
C THR A 10 3.69 4.96 -12.63
N TYR A 11 2.77 5.44 -11.79
CA TYR A 11 1.66 6.31 -12.20
C TYR A 11 1.86 7.73 -11.66
N LYS A 12 1.63 8.73 -12.51
CA LYS A 12 1.77 10.14 -12.15
C LYS A 12 0.48 10.73 -11.57
N SER A 13 -0.68 10.25 -12.03
CA SER A 13 -2.00 10.78 -11.70
C SER A 13 -2.81 9.82 -10.83
N HIS A 14 -3.64 10.39 -9.93
CA HIS A 14 -4.64 9.64 -9.17
C HIS A 14 -5.93 9.41 -9.96
N SER A 15 -6.10 10.06 -11.12
CA SER A 15 -7.16 9.70 -12.08
C SER A 15 -6.95 8.30 -12.66
N ASP A 16 -5.71 7.83 -12.74
CA ASP A 16 -5.35 6.49 -13.21
C ASP A 16 -5.67 5.45 -12.12
N ARG A 17 -6.94 5.05 -12.07
CA ARG A 17 -7.48 4.11 -11.07
C ARG A 17 -7.20 2.66 -11.43
N THR A 18 -7.12 2.33 -12.71
CA THR A 18 -6.69 1.00 -13.17
C THR A 18 -5.17 0.97 -13.23
N ARG A 19 -4.56 0.08 -12.43
CA ARG A 19 -3.10 0.01 -12.29
C ARG A 19 -2.62 -1.43 -12.39
N TYR A 20 -1.53 -1.64 -13.10
CA TYR A 20 -0.82 -2.90 -13.18
C TYR A 20 0.28 -2.94 -12.12
N VAL A 21 0.18 -3.89 -11.20
CA VAL A 21 1.00 -3.98 -10.00
C VAL A 21 1.62 -5.36 -9.86
N ARG A 22 2.67 -5.44 -9.06
CA ARG A 22 3.14 -6.71 -8.50
C ARG A 22 2.38 -6.94 -7.21
N THR A 23 1.78 -8.11 -7.02
CA THR A 23 1.25 -8.51 -5.72
C THR A 23 2.06 -9.65 -5.12
N THR A 24 2.26 -9.58 -3.82
CA THR A 24 2.78 -10.65 -2.97
C THR A 24 1.74 -10.98 -1.91
N SER A 25 2.09 -11.86 -0.96
CA SER A 25 1.30 -12.05 0.24
C SER A 25 2.20 -12.26 1.45
N TYR A 26 1.71 -11.82 2.60
CA TYR A 26 2.31 -12.01 3.90
C TYR A 26 1.30 -12.62 4.88
N SER A 27 1.80 -13.12 5.99
CA SER A 27 1.01 -13.60 7.12
C SER A 27 1.68 -13.27 8.43
N HIS A 28 0.88 -12.87 9.42
CA HIS A 28 1.33 -12.77 10.81
C HIS A 28 1.93 -14.09 11.35
N MET A 29 1.58 -15.23 10.75
CA MET A 29 2.12 -16.55 11.11
C MET A 29 3.56 -16.78 10.63
N GLU A 30 4.14 -15.85 9.85
CA GLU A 30 5.56 -15.88 9.51
C GLU A 30 6.45 -15.59 10.74
N ASN A 31 5.86 -15.02 11.81
CA ASN A 31 6.53 -14.72 13.08
C ASN A 31 7.85 -13.96 12.91
N GLU A 32 7.87 -13.01 11.96
CA GLU A 32 9.04 -12.16 11.73
C GLU A 32 9.43 -11.41 13.01
N VAL A 33 10.73 -11.40 13.31
CA VAL A 33 11.26 -10.74 14.50
C VAL A 33 10.92 -9.24 14.44
N GLY A 34 10.21 -8.74 15.46
CA GLY A 34 9.78 -7.35 15.54
C GLY A 34 8.46 -7.02 14.82
N ALA A 35 7.82 -7.99 14.17
CA ALA A 35 6.46 -7.82 13.64
C ALA A 35 5.43 -7.89 14.77
N PRO A 36 4.40 -7.02 14.78
CA PRO A 36 3.46 -6.89 15.89
C PRO A 36 2.33 -7.95 15.86
N GLY A 37 2.61 -9.15 15.32
CA GLY A 37 1.64 -10.22 15.15
C GLY A 37 0.45 -9.79 14.29
N ARG A 38 -0.76 -9.76 14.87
CA ARG A 38 -2.01 -9.46 14.15
C ARG A 38 -2.32 -7.97 14.00
N MET A 39 -1.48 -7.09 14.53
CA MET A 39 -1.65 -5.64 14.41
C MET A 39 -1.10 -5.14 13.06
N ASN A 40 -1.82 -4.24 12.40
CA ASN A 40 -1.33 -3.55 11.21
C ASN A 40 -0.65 -2.23 11.59
N ALA A 41 0.09 -1.66 10.65
CA ALA A 41 0.77 -0.38 10.85
C ALA A 41 -0.18 0.80 11.15
N ALA A 42 -1.47 0.71 10.82
CA ALA A 42 -2.49 1.70 11.13
C ALA A 42 -3.01 1.65 12.59
N GLY A 43 -2.56 0.70 13.40
CA GLY A 43 -2.97 0.53 14.80
C GLY A 43 -4.24 -0.28 15.01
N GLY A 44 -4.71 -0.99 13.98
CA GLY A 44 -5.85 -1.91 14.07
C GLY A 44 -5.45 -3.37 13.85
N ILE A 45 -6.44 -4.27 13.88
CA ILE A 45 -6.24 -5.70 13.60
C ILE A 45 -6.32 -5.98 12.09
N LEU A 46 -5.43 -6.85 11.60
CA LEU A 46 -5.41 -7.35 10.23
C LEU A 46 -6.75 -8.00 9.84
N LYS A 47 -7.29 -7.59 8.69
CA LYS A 47 -8.63 -7.97 8.22
C LYS A 47 -8.57 -9.07 7.18
N TYR A 48 -9.44 -10.06 7.31
CA TYR A 48 -9.62 -11.10 6.29
C TYR A 48 -11.09 -11.53 6.17
N GLY A 49 -11.93 -10.66 5.60
CA GLY A 49 -13.34 -10.91 5.34
C GLY A 49 -13.77 -10.38 3.97
N SER A 50 -14.92 -9.69 3.93
CA SER A 50 -15.37 -8.91 2.76
C SER A 50 -14.39 -7.78 2.41
N VAL A 51 -13.82 -7.16 3.45
CA VAL A 51 -12.68 -6.25 3.38
C VAL A 51 -11.43 -6.97 3.87
N ARG A 52 -10.30 -6.81 3.15
CA ARG A 52 -9.03 -7.47 3.46
C ARG A 52 -7.88 -6.47 3.57
N SER A 53 -7.01 -6.69 4.56
CA SER A 53 -5.82 -5.86 4.74
C SER A 53 -4.81 -6.08 3.63
N ALA A 54 -4.09 -5.02 3.31
CA ALA A 54 -2.98 -5.02 2.38
C ALA A 54 -1.89 -4.06 2.88
N ALA A 55 -0.64 -4.42 2.61
CA ALA A 55 0.50 -3.55 2.83
C ALA A 55 0.95 -2.93 1.51
N ALA A 56 1.37 -1.67 1.55
CA ALA A 56 1.94 -0.98 0.38
C ALA A 56 2.91 0.12 0.82
N ASP A 57 3.64 0.69 -0.14
CA ASP A 57 4.28 1.99 0.07
C ASP A 57 3.21 3.09 0.19
N TRP A 58 3.12 3.73 1.36
CA TRP A 58 2.12 4.78 1.62
C TRP A 58 2.37 6.09 0.84
N SER A 59 3.53 6.27 0.23
CA SER A 59 3.79 7.33 -0.75
C SER A 59 3.33 6.99 -2.16
N VAL A 60 2.90 5.75 -2.42
CA VAL A 60 2.34 5.29 -3.70
C VAL A 60 0.84 5.00 -3.57
N TYR A 61 0.47 4.23 -2.54
CA TYR A 61 -0.91 3.92 -2.16
C TYR A 61 -1.11 4.37 -0.70
N PRO A 62 -1.55 5.62 -0.47
CA PRO A 62 -1.65 6.16 0.88
C PRO A 62 -2.58 5.36 1.77
N LEU A 63 -2.33 5.45 3.07
CA LEU A 63 -3.11 4.82 4.13
C LEU A 63 -4.62 5.03 3.93
N GLY A 64 -5.37 3.93 3.89
CA GLY A 64 -6.81 3.91 3.66
C GLY A 64 -7.23 3.69 2.20
N THR A 65 -6.28 3.59 1.26
CA THR A 65 -6.60 3.30 -0.15
C THR A 65 -7.37 1.99 -0.25
N LYS A 66 -8.54 2.01 -0.91
CA LYS A 66 -9.36 0.84 -1.19
C LYS A 66 -9.30 0.47 -2.66
N PHE A 67 -9.13 -0.81 -2.95
CA PHE A 67 -9.01 -1.30 -4.32
C PHE A 67 -9.62 -2.71 -4.47
N ARG A 68 -9.88 -3.10 -5.72
CA ARG A 68 -10.17 -4.48 -6.11
C ARG A 68 -9.00 -5.03 -6.90
N VAL A 69 -8.73 -6.31 -6.72
CA VAL A 69 -7.82 -7.07 -7.58
C VAL A 69 -8.67 -7.74 -8.67
N LYS A 70 -8.23 -7.67 -9.94
CA LYS A 70 -8.93 -8.32 -11.05
C LYS A 70 -9.17 -9.80 -10.77
N GLY A 71 -10.41 -10.25 -10.99
CA GLY A 71 -10.83 -11.63 -10.75
C GLY A 71 -10.94 -12.01 -9.27
N GLN A 72 -10.96 -11.06 -8.34
CA GLN A 72 -11.19 -11.31 -6.92
C GLN A 72 -12.47 -10.57 -6.45
N PRO A 73 -13.31 -11.19 -5.61
CA PRO A 73 -14.59 -10.58 -5.19
C PRO A 73 -14.44 -9.60 -4.01
N HIS A 74 -13.25 -9.48 -3.44
CA HIS A 74 -13.02 -8.75 -2.19
C HIS A 74 -12.57 -7.30 -2.42
N ILE A 75 -12.92 -6.44 -1.47
CA ILE A 75 -12.29 -5.12 -1.34
C ILE A 75 -11.04 -5.28 -0.49
N TYR A 76 -9.96 -4.65 -0.92
CA TYR A 76 -8.72 -4.57 -0.17
C TYR A 76 -8.55 -3.15 0.34
N VAL A 77 -7.97 -3.00 1.53
CA VAL A 77 -7.63 -1.70 2.12
C VAL A 77 -6.16 -1.68 2.50
N VAL A 78 -5.46 -0.62 2.09
CA VAL A 78 -4.10 -0.36 2.55
C VAL A 78 -4.17 0.15 3.97
N ASP A 79 -3.88 -0.73 4.93
CA ASP A 79 -3.77 -0.39 6.36
C ASP A 79 -2.45 -0.84 7.00
N ASP A 80 -1.53 -1.33 6.16
CA ASP A 80 -0.22 -1.80 6.57
C ASP A 80 0.90 -1.30 5.63
N TYR A 81 2.17 -1.49 6.00
CA TYR A 81 3.34 -1.25 5.13
C TYR A 81 4.46 -2.25 5.44
N GLY A 82 5.45 -2.33 4.56
CA GLY A 82 6.65 -3.17 4.76
C GLY A 82 7.89 -2.55 4.12
N SER A 83 9.07 -2.86 4.67
CA SER A 83 10.34 -2.31 4.19
C SER A 83 10.62 -2.65 2.72
N ALA A 84 10.29 -3.87 2.29
CA ALA A 84 10.47 -4.35 0.92
C ALA A 84 9.61 -3.60 -0.11
N LEU A 85 8.50 -2.98 0.33
CA LEU A 85 7.52 -2.32 -0.53
C LEU A 85 7.94 -0.88 -0.88
N ALA A 86 8.80 -0.26 -0.08
CA ALA A 86 9.15 1.16 -0.21
C ALA A 86 9.88 1.50 -1.52
N GLY A 87 9.27 2.36 -2.33
CA GLY A 87 9.68 2.79 -3.66
C GLY A 87 9.21 1.86 -4.77
N THR A 88 8.23 0.98 -4.51
CA THR A 88 7.73 0.01 -5.48
C THR A 88 6.24 0.17 -5.70
N ASN A 89 5.76 -0.32 -6.84
CA ASN A 89 4.35 -0.53 -7.12
C ASN A 89 3.93 -1.97 -6.74
N THR A 90 4.48 -2.47 -5.62
CA THR A 90 4.13 -3.76 -5.03
C THR A 90 3.07 -3.58 -3.95
N ILE A 91 2.06 -4.45 -3.94
CA ILE A 91 1.06 -4.55 -2.87
C ILE A 91 1.11 -5.94 -2.25
N ASP A 92 1.30 -6.00 -0.95
CA ASP A 92 1.35 -7.25 -0.20
C ASP A 92 -0.04 -7.58 0.37
N ILE A 93 -0.59 -8.74 0.03
CA ILE A 93 -1.95 -9.12 0.42
C ILE A 93 -1.92 -9.98 1.68
N PHE A 94 -2.56 -9.51 2.75
CA PHE A 94 -2.63 -10.26 3.99
C PHE A 94 -3.37 -11.60 3.81
N LYS A 95 -2.80 -12.67 4.38
CA LYS A 95 -3.43 -13.98 4.51
C LYS A 95 -3.38 -14.45 5.97
N PRO A 96 -4.46 -15.06 6.48
CA PRO A 96 -4.53 -15.47 7.88
C PRO A 96 -3.76 -16.76 8.16
N SER A 97 -3.21 -17.43 7.13
CA SER A 97 -2.36 -18.61 7.30
C SER A 97 -1.29 -18.72 6.23
N LEU A 98 -0.18 -19.38 6.57
CA LEU A 98 0.93 -19.65 5.65
C LEU A 98 0.50 -20.46 4.42
N ARG A 99 -0.49 -21.37 4.56
CA ARG A 99 -1.06 -22.11 3.43
C ARG A 99 -1.72 -21.17 2.42
N LEU A 100 -2.54 -20.23 2.89
CA LEU A 100 -3.23 -19.26 2.03
C LEU A 100 -2.25 -18.23 1.42
N MET A 101 -1.21 -17.87 2.17
CA MET A 101 -0.08 -17.07 1.70
C MET A 101 0.63 -17.74 0.53
N ARG A 102 1.11 -18.97 0.71
CA ARG A 102 1.78 -19.74 -0.35
C ARG A 102 0.88 -19.96 -1.56
N LYS A 103 -0.42 -20.25 -1.35
CA LYS A 103 -1.40 -20.38 -2.44
C LYS A 103 -1.56 -19.09 -3.26
N TRP A 104 -1.37 -17.92 -2.64
CA TRP A 104 -1.39 -16.66 -3.35
C TRP A 104 -0.09 -16.41 -4.11
N GLY A 105 1.07 -16.50 -3.45
CA GLY A 105 2.38 -16.33 -4.09
C GLY A 105 2.60 -14.95 -4.74
N THR A 106 3.70 -14.80 -5.47
CA THR A 106 3.96 -13.56 -6.24
C THR A 106 3.26 -13.62 -7.59
N ARG A 107 2.58 -12.54 -7.99
CA ARG A 107 1.98 -12.42 -9.31
C ARG A 107 1.94 -10.96 -9.78
N LYS A 108 1.77 -10.76 -11.08
CA LYS A 108 1.52 -9.44 -11.67
C LYS A 108 0.06 -9.38 -12.08
N THR A 109 -0.67 -8.36 -11.64
CA THR A 109 -2.11 -8.28 -11.85
C THR A 109 -2.56 -6.84 -11.96
N GLU A 110 -3.75 -6.67 -12.51
CA GLU A 110 -4.45 -5.40 -12.54
C GLU A 110 -5.24 -5.20 -11.24
N ILE A 111 -5.22 -3.98 -10.74
CA ILE A 111 -6.10 -3.52 -9.68
C ILE A 111 -6.92 -2.32 -10.17
N THR A 112 -8.07 -2.12 -9.54
CA THR A 112 -8.87 -0.90 -9.70
C THR A 112 -9.00 -0.21 -8.36
N VAL A 113 -8.47 1.01 -8.25
CA VAL A 113 -8.60 1.84 -7.06
C VAL A 113 -10.00 2.43 -6.98
N ILE A 114 -10.75 2.00 -5.97
CA ILE A 114 -12.11 2.46 -5.70
C ILE A 114 -12.06 3.81 -4.98
N GLN A 115 -11.19 3.93 -3.99
CA GLN A 115 -11.06 5.12 -3.15
C GLN A 115 -9.60 5.30 -2.79
N TRP A 116 -9.07 6.50 -2.99
CA TRP A 116 -7.72 6.82 -2.51
C TRP A 116 -7.70 7.02 -1.00
N GLY A 117 -6.58 6.62 -0.39
CA GLY A 117 -6.28 6.94 1.01
C GLY A 117 -5.74 8.36 1.17
N SER A 118 -5.24 8.68 2.35
CA SER A 118 -4.80 10.05 2.69
C SER A 118 -3.28 10.15 2.85
N TYR A 119 -2.65 10.99 2.04
CA TYR A 119 -1.21 11.28 2.20
C TYR A 119 -0.92 12.05 3.49
N GLU A 120 -1.84 12.90 3.96
CA GLU A 120 -1.68 13.61 5.23
C GLU A 120 -1.70 12.66 6.42
N ARG A 121 -2.67 11.73 6.46
CA ARG A 121 -2.73 10.70 7.51
C ARG A 121 -1.51 9.78 7.45
N SER A 122 -1.10 9.39 6.25
CA SER A 122 0.13 8.60 6.04
C SER A 122 1.35 9.32 6.61
N ALA A 123 1.57 10.57 6.23
CA ALA A 123 2.71 11.37 6.70
C ALA A 123 2.68 11.58 8.22
N ARG A 124 1.50 11.82 8.80
CA ARG A 124 1.33 12.00 10.25
C ARG A 124 1.76 10.75 11.02
N MET A 125 1.32 9.57 10.58
CA MET A 125 1.70 8.31 11.22
C MET A 125 3.17 7.96 11.01
N LEU A 126 3.71 8.20 9.80
CA LEU A 126 5.11 7.92 9.49
C LEU A 126 6.09 8.87 10.19
N LYS A 127 5.67 10.09 10.56
CA LYS A 127 6.51 11.08 11.25
C LYS A 127 7.16 10.50 12.52
N GLY A 128 6.44 9.70 13.28
CA GLY A 128 6.96 9.04 14.49
C GLY A 128 7.85 7.81 14.23
N ARG A 129 8.04 7.43 12.96
CA ARG A 129 8.70 6.18 12.55
C ARG A 129 9.88 6.41 11.62
N THR A 130 10.29 7.66 11.40
CA THR A 130 11.33 8.07 10.45
C THR A 130 12.74 7.55 10.80
N ARG A 131 12.96 7.04 12.02
CA ARG A 131 14.21 6.32 12.36
C ARG A 131 14.47 5.12 11.45
N TYR A 132 13.42 4.50 10.91
CA TYR A 132 13.56 3.42 9.94
C TYR A 132 13.65 3.99 8.53
N HIS A 133 14.70 3.63 7.78
CA HIS A 133 14.98 4.16 6.45
C HIS A 133 13.76 4.08 5.50
N HIS A 134 13.06 2.94 5.48
CA HIS A 134 11.88 2.75 4.63
C HIS A 134 10.72 3.67 5.02
N CYS A 135 10.46 3.86 6.32
CA CYS A 135 9.46 4.81 6.81
C CYS A 135 9.82 6.25 6.45
N ASN A 136 11.09 6.64 6.59
CA ASN A 136 11.57 7.96 6.18
C ASN A 136 11.36 8.21 4.68
N LYS A 137 11.70 7.22 3.84
CA LYS A 137 11.50 7.28 2.39
C LYS A 137 10.03 7.52 2.04
N MET A 138 9.10 6.77 2.65
CA MET A 138 7.67 6.98 2.46
C MET A 138 7.22 8.35 2.97
N TYR A 139 7.67 8.77 4.16
CA TYR A 139 7.34 10.07 4.75
C TYR A 139 7.73 11.23 3.82
N VAL A 140 8.97 11.22 3.33
CA VAL A 140 9.48 12.23 2.38
C VAL A 140 8.69 12.16 1.07
N GLY A 141 8.34 10.96 0.59
CA GLY A 141 7.49 10.77 -0.59
C GLY A 141 6.11 11.43 -0.44
N CYS A 142 5.44 11.20 0.68
CA CYS A 142 4.16 11.85 1.01
C CYS A 142 4.31 13.38 1.07
N LYS A 143 5.33 13.88 1.79
CA LYS A 143 5.59 15.32 1.90
C LYS A 143 5.86 15.98 0.55
N ARG A 144 6.61 15.34 -0.34
CA ARG A 144 6.86 15.85 -1.70
C ARG A 144 5.56 16.02 -2.49
N LYS A 145 4.64 15.05 -2.40
CA LYS A 145 3.34 15.10 -3.07
C LYS A 145 2.44 16.20 -2.51
N LEU A 146 2.39 16.33 -1.18
CA LEU A 146 1.60 17.37 -0.52
C LEU A 146 2.11 18.79 -0.83
N ASN A 147 3.44 18.95 -0.92
CA ASN A 147 4.06 20.26 -1.19
C ASN A 147 4.09 20.65 -2.67
N SER A 148 4.02 19.68 -3.60
CA SER A 148 3.97 19.95 -5.03
C SER A 148 2.61 20.54 -5.42
N ARG A 149 2.59 21.75 -5.96
CA ARG A 149 1.33 22.41 -6.39
C ARG A 149 0.52 21.55 -7.38
N VAL A 150 1.18 20.93 -8.35
CA VAL A 150 0.54 20.09 -9.37
C VAL A 150 0.01 18.80 -8.75
N ALA A 151 0.84 18.06 -8.00
CA ALA A 151 0.42 16.82 -7.38
C ALA A 151 -0.66 17.04 -6.31
N SER A 152 -0.56 18.13 -5.54
CA SER A 152 -1.56 18.53 -4.55
C SER A 152 -2.92 18.73 -5.21
N LYS A 153 -3.01 19.49 -6.31
CA LYS A 153 -4.28 19.68 -7.06
C LYS A 153 -4.88 18.34 -7.52
N ASP A 154 -4.07 17.46 -8.09
CA ASP A 154 -4.50 16.11 -8.51
C ASP A 154 -5.00 15.26 -7.33
N ILE A 155 -4.28 15.29 -6.22
CA ILE A 155 -4.63 14.61 -4.97
C ILE A 155 -5.95 15.11 -4.40
N LYS A 156 -6.16 16.44 -4.35
CA LYS A 156 -7.42 17.04 -3.88
C LYS A 156 -8.59 16.61 -4.77
N LYS A 157 -8.41 16.72 -6.10
CA LYS A 157 -9.43 16.38 -7.10
C LYS A 157 -9.85 14.92 -7.02
N ASN A 158 -8.93 14.01 -6.70
CA ASN A 158 -9.19 12.57 -6.69
C ASN A 158 -9.44 11.98 -5.29
N GLY A 159 -9.47 12.82 -4.25
CA GLY A 159 -9.80 12.40 -2.87
C GLY A 159 -8.66 11.67 -2.15
N ALA A 160 -7.40 12.01 -2.44
CA ALA A 160 -6.22 11.38 -1.84
C ALA A 160 -5.53 12.21 -0.72
N LEU A 161 -6.19 13.29 -0.26
CA LEU A 161 -5.65 14.21 0.75
C LEU A 161 -5.45 13.52 2.11
#